data_AF-A0AAU9NAG8-F1
#
_entry.id   AF-A0AAU9NAG8-F1
#
_cell.length_a   1.000
_cell.length_b   1.000
_cell.length_c   1.000
_cell.angle_alpha   90.00
_cell.angle_beta   90.00
_cell.angle_gamma   90.00
#
_symmetry.space_group_name_H-M   'P 1'
#
loop_
_entity.id
_entity.type
_entity.pdbx_description
1 polymer ?
#
loop_
_entity_poly.entity_id
_entity_poly.type
_entity_poly.pdbx_seq_one_letter_code
_entity_poly.pdbx_strand_id
1 'polypeptide(L)'
;MAEALVTIAAEGILKKVLSIAAGELAIAWGYEEKLTSLHNTLDLIHAKLRDAERKKESEVVMVWLKQLKDVVGKADDVLDEVDYEMLRRQIKKQDQMARKVWDLEEERDRVQKSLELSFDNLPNSIAKQCFVYCSIFKKDTVMEREELVQLWMALGLVQADEERNKEMEDVGNDIFQILVSNSLFEDVERDEYGHITHCSMHDLVHDLSLSLSKHESLCLVDVTNADIAHIPQVKHLAFYQEQNEEDELKAKVSTFIERNKMARTLHTLFFKGEVETKFSFQRLKCIRILKFEGCKIEKLDDSVGGLVHLRYLDLS
;
A
#
# COMPACT_ATOMS: atom_id res chain seq x y z
N MET A 1 -2.62 43.07 -48.97
CA MET A 1 -2.79 43.08 -47.49
C MET A 1 -3.94 42.18 -47.04
N ALA A 2 -5.11 42.19 -47.67
CA ALA A 2 -6.23 41.33 -47.28
C ALA A 2 -5.98 39.82 -47.50
N GLU A 3 -5.21 39.45 -48.53
CA GLU A 3 -4.86 38.06 -48.89
C GLU A 3 -4.03 37.35 -47.82
N ALA A 4 -2.88 37.92 -47.44
CA ALA A 4 -2.02 37.37 -46.39
C ALA A 4 -2.74 37.13 -45.04
N LEU A 5 -3.73 37.96 -44.70
CA LEU A 5 -4.51 37.81 -43.45
C LEU A 5 -5.43 36.58 -43.47
N VAL A 6 -5.96 36.19 -44.63
CA VAL A 6 -6.83 35.01 -44.77
C VAL A 6 -6.01 33.72 -44.69
N THR A 7 -4.81 33.72 -45.29
CA THR A 7 -3.86 32.60 -45.21
C THR A 7 -3.45 32.32 -43.77
N ILE A 8 -3.09 33.36 -43.01
CA ILE A 8 -2.72 33.24 -41.58
C ILE A 8 -3.90 32.71 -40.74
N ALA A 9 -5.12 33.18 -40.98
CA ALA A 9 -6.30 32.70 -40.26
C ALA A 9 -6.59 31.22 -40.56
N ALA A 10 -6.44 30.78 -41.82
CA ALA A 10 -6.60 29.38 -42.20
C ALA A 10 -5.57 28.45 -41.52
N GLU A 11 -4.31 28.88 -41.40
CA GLU A 11 -3.28 28.13 -40.66
C GLU A 11 -3.62 27.99 -39.17
N GLY A 12 -4.21 29.03 -38.55
CA GLY A 12 -4.65 28.98 -37.15
C GLY A 12 -5.72 27.92 -36.91
N ILE A 13 -6.76 27.91 -37.75
CA ILE A 13 -7.85 26.94 -37.70
C ILE A 13 -7.34 25.52 -37.94
N LEU A 14 -6.45 25.32 -38.92
CA LEU A 14 -5.84 24.02 -39.20
C LEU A 14 -5.15 23.42 -37.98
N LYS A 15 -4.42 24.25 -37.22
CA LYS A 15 -3.77 23.82 -35.98
C LYS A 15 -4.77 23.47 -34.87
N LYS A 16 -5.83 24.27 -34.71
CA LYS A 16 -6.90 23.99 -33.71
C LYS A 16 -7.62 22.68 -34.03
N VAL A 17 -8.02 22.45 -35.28
CA VAL A 17 -8.68 21.19 -35.71
C VAL A 17 -7.79 19.98 -35.44
N LEU A 18 -6.49 20.08 -35.74
CA LEU A 18 -5.51 19.03 -35.43
C LEU A 18 -5.42 18.75 -33.93
N SER A 19 -5.35 19.79 -33.11
CA SER A 19 -5.29 19.69 -31.64
C SER A 19 -6.55 19.02 -31.08
N ILE A 20 -7.73 19.40 -31.57
CA ILE A 20 -9.02 18.82 -31.17
C ILE A 20 -9.10 17.35 -31.59
N ALA A 21 -8.72 17.04 -32.83
CA ALA A 21 -8.78 15.68 -33.38
C ALA A 21 -7.85 14.71 -32.64
N ALA A 22 -6.70 15.19 -32.16
CA ALA A 22 -5.76 14.41 -31.37
C ALA A 22 -6.21 14.18 -29.91
N GLY A 23 -7.27 14.84 -29.46
CA GLY A 23 -7.76 14.72 -28.08
C GLY A 23 -8.54 13.43 -27.82
N GLU A 24 -8.31 12.80 -26.66
CA GLU A 24 -8.98 11.55 -26.23
C GLU A 24 -10.52 11.61 -26.29
N LEU A 25 -11.10 12.81 -26.12
CA LEU A 25 -12.55 13.02 -26.16
C LEU A 25 -13.12 13.00 -27.60
N ALA A 26 -12.36 13.44 -28.61
CA ALA A 26 -12.79 13.38 -30.00
C ALA A 26 -12.89 11.94 -30.50
N ILE A 27 -11.94 11.11 -30.06
CA ILE A 27 -11.91 9.65 -30.30
C ILE A 27 -13.09 8.98 -29.58
N ALA A 28 -13.27 9.25 -28.28
CA ALA A 28 -14.35 8.66 -27.49
C ALA A 28 -15.77 8.96 -28.02
N TRP A 29 -15.94 10.02 -28.81
CA TRP A 29 -17.24 10.44 -29.37
C TRP A 29 -17.39 10.17 -30.88
N GLY A 30 -16.39 9.56 -31.53
CA GLY A 30 -16.45 9.22 -32.95
C GLY A 30 -16.45 10.44 -33.88
N TYR A 31 -15.87 11.56 -33.46
CA TYR A 31 -15.71 12.76 -34.29
C TYR A 31 -14.36 12.82 -35.02
N GLU A 32 -13.44 11.93 -34.69
CA GLU A 32 -12.09 11.84 -35.30
C GLU A 32 -12.16 11.87 -36.82
N GLU A 33 -12.92 10.98 -37.46
CA GLU A 33 -13.05 10.93 -38.92
C GLU A 33 -13.58 12.24 -39.54
N LYS A 34 -14.55 12.89 -38.88
CA LYS A 34 -15.13 14.16 -39.34
C LYS A 34 -14.15 15.31 -39.21
N LEU A 35 -13.36 15.35 -38.13
CA LEU A 35 -12.33 16.36 -37.92
C LEU A 35 -11.14 16.17 -38.86
N THR A 36 -10.73 14.92 -39.12
CA THR A 36 -9.71 14.59 -40.12
C THR A 36 -10.17 14.99 -41.52
N SER A 37 -11.44 14.74 -41.87
CA SER A 37 -12.01 15.20 -43.14
C SER A 37 -12.04 16.73 -43.25
N LEU A 38 -12.35 17.43 -42.16
CA LEU A 38 -12.35 18.89 -42.12
C LEU A 38 -10.93 19.45 -42.27
N HIS A 39 -9.95 18.86 -41.59
CA HIS A 39 -8.54 19.19 -41.71
C HIS A 39 -8.05 19.07 -43.16
N ASN A 40 -8.30 17.93 -43.82
CA ASN A 40 -7.93 17.70 -45.22
C ASN A 40 -8.58 18.73 -46.18
N THR A 41 -9.82 19.12 -45.91
CA THR A 41 -10.55 20.11 -46.71
C THR A 41 -9.96 21.52 -46.52
N LEU A 42 -9.64 21.89 -45.29
CA LEU A 42 -8.99 23.16 -44.95
C LEU A 42 -7.58 23.26 -45.54
N ASP A 43 -6.83 22.15 -45.56
CA ASP A 43 -5.51 22.08 -46.19
C ASP A 43 -5.58 22.31 -47.71
N LEU A 44 -6.59 21.72 -48.37
CA LEU A 44 -6.82 21.95 -49.79
C LEU A 44 -7.16 23.42 -50.10
N ILE A 45 -8.00 24.03 -49.27
CA ILE A 45 -8.37 25.45 -49.38
C ILE A 45 -7.12 26.33 -49.16
N HIS A 46 -6.31 26.02 -48.14
CA HIS A 46 -5.08 26.75 -47.83
C HIS A 46 -4.04 26.65 -48.96
N ALA A 47 -3.88 25.48 -49.58
CA ALA A 47 -3.00 25.30 -50.74
C ALA A 47 -3.48 26.11 -51.96
N LYS A 48 -4.79 26.14 -52.21
CA LYS A 48 -5.38 26.94 -53.30
C LYS A 48 -5.24 28.44 -53.05
N LEU A 49 -5.38 28.89 -51.81
CA LEU A 49 -5.15 30.28 -51.44
C LEU A 49 -3.70 30.72 -51.69
N ARG A 50 -2.72 29.88 -51.32
CA ARG A 50 -1.30 30.13 -51.61
C ARG A 50 -0.97 30.12 -53.10
N ASP A 51 -1.70 29.38 -53.93
CA ASP A 51 -1.54 29.42 -55.39
C ASP A 51 -2.18 30.67 -56.00
N ALA A 52 -3.33 31.10 -55.47
CA ALA A 52 -4.03 32.31 -55.90
C ALA A 52 -3.24 33.59 -55.58
N GLU A 53 -2.62 33.69 -54.40
CA GLU A 53 -1.80 34.84 -53.97
C GLU A 53 -0.56 35.05 -54.88
N ARG A 54 -0.11 34.00 -55.58
CA ARG A 54 0.99 34.06 -56.56
C ARG A 54 0.57 34.58 -57.94
N LYS A 55 -0.72 34.51 -58.28
CA LYS A 55 -1.29 34.91 -59.57
C LYS A 55 -2.08 36.20 -59.38
N LYS A 56 -1.39 37.35 -59.49
CA LYS A 56 -2.02 38.66 -59.30
C LYS A 56 -3.22 38.88 -60.23
N GLU A 57 -4.34 39.23 -59.57
CA GLU A 57 -5.47 40.06 -60.01
C GLU A 57 -6.58 39.48 -60.92
N SER A 58 -7.71 39.22 -60.26
CA SER A 58 -9.06 39.37 -60.82
C SER A 58 -9.98 39.90 -59.71
N GLU A 59 -10.85 40.87 -60.03
CA GLU A 59 -11.83 41.45 -59.09
C GLU A 59 -12.76 40.38 -58.48
N VAL A 60 -12.99 39.29 -59.21
CA VAL A 60 -13.76 38.11 -58.77
C VAL A 60 -13.06 37.38 -57.61
N VAL A 61 -11.73 37.31 -57.62
CA VAL A 61 -10.92 36.66 -56.57
C VAL A 61 -11.05 37.44 -55.26
N MET A 62 -11.09 38.77 -55.32
CA MET A 62 -11.25 39.63 -54.15
C MET A 62 -12.62 39.46 -53.47
N VAL A 63 -13.68 39.30 -54.27
CA VAL A 63 -15.03 39.00 -53.75
C VAL A 63 -15.06 37.64 -53.07
N TRP A 64 -14.45 36.62 -53.70
CA TRP A 64 -14.38 35.27 -53.15
C TRP A 64 -13.57 35.20 -51.85
N LEU A 65 -12.42 35.89 -51.78
CA LEU A 65 -11.59 35.99 -50.56
C LEU A 65 -12.34 36.65 -49.40
N LYS A 66 -13.17 37.66 -49.70
CA LYS A 66 -13.99 38.33 -48.68
C LYS A 66 -15.04 37.39 -48.09
N GLN A 67 -15.69 36.57 -48.92
CA GLN A 67 -16.64 35.56 -48.46
C GLN A 67 -15.95 34.45 -47.66
N LEU A 68 -14.77 34.00 -48.11
CA LEU A 68 -13.99 33.00 -47.40
C LEU A 68 -13.58 33.47 -46.01
N LYS A 69 -13.17 34.74 -45.86
CA LYS A 69 -12.83 35.33 -44.57
C LYS A 69 -14.00 35.26 -43.57
N ASP A 70 -15.22 35.51 -44.03
CA ASP A 70 -16.43 35.43 -43.18
C ASP A 70 -16.69 34.00 -42.69
N VAL A 71 -16.51 33.01 -43.59
CA VAL A 71 -16.67 31.59 -43.24
C VAL A 71 -15.58 31.10 -42.30
N VAL A 72 -14.33 31.52 -42.52
CA VAL A 72 -13.18 31.21 -41.66
C VAL A 72 -13.39 31.77 -40.25
N GLY A 73 -13.86 33.01 -40.11
CA GLY A 73 -14.18 33.59 -38.80
C GLY A 73 -15.24 32.77 -38.05
N LYS A 74 -16.34 32.41 -38.72
CA LYS A 74 -17.39 31.56 -38.13
C LYS A 74 -16.89 30.18 -37.74
N ALA A 75 -15.97 29.60 -38.51
CA ALA A 75 -15.38 28.31 -38.19
C ALA A 75 -14.45 28.41 -36.96
N ASP A 76 -13.68 29.49 -36.83
CA ASP A 76 -12.84 29.75 -35.66
C ASP A 76 -13.68 29.92 -34.39
N ASP A 77 -14.78 30.68 -34.46
CA ASP A 77 -15.73 30.85 -33.35
C ASP A 77 -16.30 29.50 -32.87
N VAL A 78 -16.63 28.60 -33.81
CA VAL A 78 -17.14 27.26 -33.49
C VAL A 78 -16.05 26.38 -32.86
N LEU A 79 -14.81 26.47 -33.34
CA LEU A 79 -13.70 25.69 -32.78
C LEU A 79 -13.33 26.17 -31.38
N ASP A 80 -13.39 27.47 -31.11
CA ASP A 80 -13.20 28.01 -29.75
C ASP A 80 -14.25 27.49 -28.77
N GLU A 81 -15.51 27.38 -29.19
CA GLU A 81 -16.59 26.79 -28.37
C GLU A 81 -16.34 25.30 -28.11
N VAL A 82 -15.86 24.55 -29.11
CA VAL A 82 -15.51 23.12 -28.96
C VAL A 82 -14.33 22.94 -28.02
N ASP A 83 -13.25 23.71 -28.19
CA ASP A 83 -12.08 23.69 -27.31
C ASP A 83 -12.48 24.02 -25.87
N TYR A 84 -13.34 25.03 -25.68
CA TYR A 84 -13.88 25.38 -24.36
C TYR A 84 -14.68 24.24 -23.73
N GLU A 85 -15.60 23.62 -24.46
CA GLU A 85 -16.40 22.50 -23.94
C GLU A 85 -15.55 21.26 -23.63
N MET A 86 -14.52 20.98 -24.44
CA MET A 86 -13.56 19.91 -24.16
C MET A 86 -12.82 20.18 -22.84
N LEU A 87 -12.24 21.38 -22.69
CA LEU A 87 -11.49 21.77 -21.49
C LEU A 87 -12.39 21.74 -20.24
N ARG A 88 -13.57 22.33 -20.32
CA ARG A 88 -14.57 22.36 -19.24
C ARG A 88 -14.93 20.94 -18.77
N ARG A 89 -15.08 19.99 -19.70
CA ARG A 89 -15.41 18.60 -19.37
C ARG A 89 -14.22 17.84 -18.79
N GLN A 90 -13.01 18.10 -19.27
CA GLN A 90 -11.80 17.52 -18.69
C GLN A 90 -11.62 17.95 -17.24
N ILE A 91 -11.80 19.24 -16.94
CA ILE A 91 -11.77 19.78 -15.58
C ILE A 91 -12.86 19.12 -14.72
N LYS A 92 -14.09 18.96 -15.22
CA LYS A 92 -15.16 18.27 -14.49
C LYS A 92 -14.81 16.81 -14.19
N LYS A 93 -14.20 16.08 -15.12
CA LYS A 93 -13.75 14.69 -14.88
C LYS A 93 -12.65 14.64 -13.82
N GLN A 94 -11.69 15.55 -13.86
CA GLN A 94 -10.64 15.65 -12.85
C GLN A 94 -11.21 16.00 -11.47
N ASP A 95 -12.13 16.96 -11.38
CA ASP A 95 -12.81 17.31 -10.13
C ASP A 95 -13.60 16.13 -9.54
N GLN A 96 -14.33 15.39 -10.38
CA GLN A 96 -15.04 14.19 -9.95
C GLN A 96 -14.10 13.09 -9.45
N MET A 97 -12.95 12.90 -10.10
CA MET A 97 -11.95 11.92 -9.67
C MET A 97 -11.31 12.34 -8.34
N ALA A 98 -10.93 13.62 -8.22
CA ALA A 98 -10.37 14.18 -6.99
C ALA A 98 -11.35 14.05 -5.81
N ARG A 99 -12.64 14.36 -6.02
CA ARG A 99 -13.68 14.17 -5.02
C ARG A 99 -13.83 12.73 -4.57
N LYS A 100 -13.86 11.77 -5.51
CA LYS A 100 -13.91 10.34 -5.16
C LYS A 100 -12.71 9.90 -4.34
N VAL A 101 -11.51 10.36 -4.67
CA VAL A 101 -10.30 10.06 -3.89
C VAL A 101 -10.39 10.65 -2.48
N TRP A 102 -10.83 11.90 -2.38
CA TRP A 102 -11.05 12.56 -1.09
C TRP A 102 -12.10 11.84 -0.24
N ASP A 103 -13.22 11.43 -0.83
CA ASP A 103 -14.27 10.67 -0.13
C ASP A 103 -13.72 9.34 0.41
N LEU A 104 -12.85 8.65 -0.34
CA LEU A 104 -12.20 7.41 0.10
C LEU A 104 -11.21 7.66 1.25
N GLU A 105 -10.47 8.77 1.21
CA GLU A 105 -9.57 9.15 2.31
C GLU A 105 -10.35 9.50 3.58
N GLU A 106 -11.45 10.26 3.47
CA GLU A 106 -12.33 10.54 4.60
C GLU A 106 -12.92 9.27 5.21
N GLU A 107 -13.40 8.34 4.38
CA GLU A 107 -13.95 7.06 4.85
C GLU A 107 -12.87 6.21 5.53
N ARG A 108 -11.65 6.13 4.97
CA ARG A 108 -10.52 5.46 5.62
C ARG A 108 -10.21 6.07 6.98
N ASP A 109 -10.14 7.41 7.06
CA ASP A 109 -9.87 8.11 8.31
C ASP A 109 -10.99 7.90 9.35
N ARG A 110 -12.25 7.79 8.93
CA ARG A 110 -13.38 7.44 9.80
C ARG A 110 -13.27 6.01 10.32
N VAL A 111 -12.96 5.05 9.46
CA VAL A 111 -12.75 3.65 9.84
C VAL A 111 -11.58 3.55 10.82
N GLN A 112 -10.46 4.19 10.53
CA GLN A 112 -9.30 4.23 11.42
C GLN A 112 -9.66 4.81 12.80
N LYS A 113 -10.36 5.95 12.86
CA LYS A 113 -10.83 6.51 14.13
C LYS A 113 -11.78 5.59 14.88
N SER A 114 -12.66 4.88 14.18
CA SER A 114 -13.56 3.90 14.81
C SER A 114 -12.80 2.72 15.39
N LEU A 115 -11.75 2.26 14.72
CA LEU A 115 -10.86 1.21 15.21
C LEU A 115 -10.04 1.69 16.42
N GLU A 116 -9.51 2.91 16.37
CA GLU A 116 -8.81 3.55 17.51
C GLU A 116 -9.73 3.66 18.73
N LEU A 117 -11.00 4.07 18.54
CA LEU A 117 -12.00 4.09 19.61
C LEU A 117 -12.29 2.69 20.17
N SER A 118 -12.33 1.67 19.32
CA SER A 118 -12.53 0.27 19.74
C SER A 118 -11.37 -0.21 20.60
N PHE A 119 -10.13 0.13 20.21
CA PHE A 119 -8.94 -0.12 21.01
C PHE A 119 -8.96 0.65 22.34
N ASP A 120 -9.33 1.93 22.32
CA ASP A 120 -9.38 2.77 23.52
C ASP A 120 -10.39 2.26 24.55
N ASN A 121 -11.49 1.66 24.08
CA ASN A 121 -12.53 1.07 24.90
C ASN A 121 -12.20 -0.33 25.45
N LEU A 122 -11.03 -0.90 25.12
CA LEU A 122 -10.63 -2.20 25.69
C LEU A 122 -10.54 -2.12 27.23
N PRO A 123 -11.09 -3.13 27.94
CA PRO A 123 -11.42 -3.03 29.36
C PRO A 123 -10.20 -2.97 30.29
N ASN A 124 -9.03 -3.46 29.86
CA ASN A 124 -7.81 -3.42 30.68
C ASN A 124 -6.57 -3.13 29.83
N SER A 125 -5.53 -2.63 30.49
CA SER A 125 -4.25 -2.28 29.84
C SER A 125 -3.50 -3.50 29.30
N ILE A 126 -3.73 -4.68 29.88
CA ILE A 126 -3.08 -5.92 29.47
C ILE A 126 -3.58 -6.36 28.09
N ALA A 127 -4.89 -6.33 27.86
CA ALA A 127 -5.51 -6.62 26.57
C ALA A 127 -5.01 -5.66 25.49
N LYS A 128 -4.83 -4.39 25.82
CA LYS A 128 -4.21 -3.41 24.92
C LYS A 128 -2.77 -3.80 24.55
N GLN A 129 -1.95 -4.21 25.52
CA GLN A 129 -0.58 -4.65 25.26
C GLN A 129 -0.51 -5.96 24.45
N CYS A 130 -1.38 -6.92 24.78
CA CYS A 130 -1.49 -8.19 24.06
C CYS A 130 -1.90 -7.97 22.60
N PHE A 131 -2.88 -7.07 22.37
CA PHE A 131 -3.27 -6.64 21.04
C PHE A 131 -2.11 -6.01 20.28
N VAL A 132 -1.43 -5.01 20.85
CA VAL A 132 -0.30 -4.31 20.20
C VAL A 132 0.84 -5.28 19.84
N TYR A 133 1.10 -6.28 20.69
CA TYR A 133 2.11 -7.30 20.43
C TYR A 133 1.81 -8.11 19.16
N CYS A 134 0.55 -8.29 18.78
CA CYS A 134 0.16 -9.05 17.59
C CYS A 134 0.69 -8.45 16.27
N SER A 135 1.16 -7.19 16.28
CA SER A 135 1.92 -6.59 15.17
C SER A 135 3.17 -7.37 14.75
N ILE A 136 3.67 -8.28 15.59
CA ILE A 136 4.81 -9.13 15.27
C ILE A 136 4.50 -10.20 14.21
N PHE A 137 3.23 -10.60 14.08
CA PHE A 137 2.82 -11.59 13.09
C PHE A 137 2.76 -10.95 11.70
N LYS A 138 3.06 -11.74 10.66
CA LYS A 138 2.86 -11.30 9.29
C LYS A 138 1.35 -11.04 9.07
N LYS A 139 1.03 -10.06 8.24
CA LYS A 139 -0.34 -9.82 7.76
C LYS A 139 -0.92 -11.10 7.14
N ASP A 140 -2.22 -11.33 7.33
CA ASP A 140 -2.93 -12.55 6.91
C ASP A 140 -2.47 -13.86 7.58
N THR A 141 -1.75 -13.79 8.71
CA THR A 141 -1.37 -15.00 9.46
C THR A 141 -2.53 -15.52 10.28
N VAL A 142 -2.84 -16.81 10.12
CA VAL A 142 -3.70 -17.55 11.05
C VAL A 142 -2.89 -17.85 12.31
N MET A 143 -3.39 -17.39 13.45
CA MET A 143 -2.76 -17.54 14.76
C MET A 143 -3.46 -18.65 15.54
N GLU A 144 -2.69 -19.60 16.07
CA GLU A 144 -3.19 -20.58 17.04
C GLU A 144 -3.40 -19.91 18.40
N ARG A 145 -4.57 -20.16 19.01
CA ARG A 145 -4.95 -19.54 20.28
C ARG A 145 -3.96 -19.90 21.39
N GLU A 146 -3.65 -21.17 21.53
CA GLU A 146 -2.76 -21.71 22.56
C GLU A 146 -1.37 -21.09 22.46
N GLU A 147 -0.81 -21.02 21.25
CA GLU A 147 0.47 -20.36 21.00
C GLU A 147 0.40 -18.89 21.43
N LEU A 148 -0.63 -18.15 20.99
CA LEU A 148 -0.74 -16.73 21.27
C LEU A 148 -0.78 -16.44 22.78
N VAL A 149 -1.53 -17.25 23.54
CA VAL A 149 -1.58 -17.18 25.01
C VAL A 149 -0.21 -17.46 25.62
N GLN A 150 0.49 -18.50 25.16
CA GLN A 150 1.83 -18.84 25.65
C GLN A 150 2.84 -17.72 25.37
N LEU A 151 2.75 -17.05 24.22
CA LEU A 151 3.61 -15.90 23.90
C LEU A 151 3.36 -14.72 24.83
N TRP A 152 2.10 -14.38 25.12
CA TRP A 152 1.77 -13.31 26.08
C TRP A 152 2.26 -13.62 27.49
N MET A 153 2.15 -14.88 27.92
CA MET A 153 2.70 -15.35 29.18
C MET A 153 4.23 -15.24 29.22
N ALA A 154 4.91 -15.68 28.15
CA ALA A 154 6.37 -15.67 28.06
C ALA A 154 6.95 -14.26 28.06
N LEU A 155 6.26 -13.29 27.47
CA LEU A 155 6.61 -11.87 27.58
C LEU A 155 6.40 -11.29 28.98
N GLY A 156 5.58 -11.95 29.81
CA GLY A 156 5.14 -11.44 31.10
C GLY A 156 4.07 -10.34 30.99
N LEU A 157 3.33 -10.29 29.88
CA LEU A 157 2.17 -9.41 29.74
C LEU A 157 1.03 -9.91 30.63
N VAL A 158 0.87 -11.23 30.68
CA VAL A 158 -0.13 -11.93 31.49
C VAL A 158 0.51 -12.45 32.77
N GLN A 159 -0.19 -12.34 33.88
CA GLN A 159 0.20 -12.86 35.20
C GLN A 159 -0.99 -13.55 35.84
N ALA A 160 -0.72 -14.48 36.77
CA ALA A 160 -1.78 -15.15 37.53
C ALA A 160 -2.54 -14.14 38.38
N ASP A 161 -3.85 -14.32 38.49
CA ASP A 161 -4.72 -13.51 39.33
C ASP A 161 -5.07 -14.32 40.58
N GLU A 162 -4.28 -14.14 41.63
CA GLU A 162 -4.46 -14.84 42.90
C GLU A 162 -5.80 -14.47 43.57
N GLU A 163 -6.31 -13.26 43.37
CA GLU A 163 -7.58 -12.82 43.95
C GLU A 163 -8.78 -13.56 43.34
N ARG A 164 -8.71 -13.84 42.03
CA ARG A 164 -9.74 -14.60 41.30
C ARG A 164 -9.44 -16.09 41.19
N ASN A 165 -8.32 -16.54 41.76
CA ASN A 165 -7.83 -17.92 41.66
C ASN A 165 -7.73 -18.39 40.20
N LYS A 166 -7.12 -17.57 39.34
CA LYS A 166 -6.91 -17.85 37.91
C LYS A 166 -5.43 -18.04 37.60
N GLU A 167 -5.13 -19.10 36.85
CA GLU A 167 -3.79 -19.34 36.33
C GLU A 167 -3.46 -18.35 35.19
N MET A 168 -2.19 -18.28 34.77
CA MET A 168 -1.78 -17.35 33.71
C MET A 168 -2.50 -17.66 32.39
N GLU A 169 -2.71 -18.94 32.11
CA GLU A 169 -3.44 -19.46 30.96
C GLU A 169 -4.91 -19.01 30.99
N ASP A 170 -5.57 -19.07 32.15
CA ASP A 170 -6.94 -18.61 32.31
C ASP A 170 -7.07 -17.10 32.03
N VAL A 171 -6.13 -16.30 32.55
CA VAL A 171 -6.10 -14.85 32.31
C VAL A 171 -5.81 -14.55 30.84
N GLY A 172 -4.91 -15.31 30.21
CA GLY A 172 -4.61 -15.20 28.78
C GLY A 172 -5.84 -15.53 27.92
N ASN A 173 -6.57 -16.58 28.28
CA ASN A 173 -7.82 -16.96 27.62
C ASN A 173 -8.92 -15.91 27.78
N ASP A 174 -9.06 -15.30 28.97
CA ASP A 174 -9.98 -14.17 29.17
C ASP A 174 -9.63 -13.00 28.23
N ILE A 175 -8.33 -12.67 28.10
CA ILE A 175 -7.87 -11.60 27.22
C ILE A 175 -8.14 -11.94 25.76
N PHE A 176 -7.85 -13.17 25.34
CA PHE A 176 -8.17 -13.64 23.99
C PHE A 176 -9.68 -13.47 23.71
N GLN A 177 -10.53 -13.91 24.64
CA GLN A 177 -11.98 -13.78 24.52
C GLN A 177 -12.42 -12.30 24.45
N ILE A 178 -11.77 -11.39 25.18
CA ILE A 178 -12.01 -9.94 25.08
C ILE A 178 -11.71 -9.45 23.66
N LEU A 179 -10.58 -9.83 23.07
CA LEU A 179 -10.19 -9.38 21.73
C LEU A 179 -11.14 -9.90 20.64
N VAL A 180 -11.56 -11.17 20.74
CA VAL A 180 -12.60 -11.75 19.87
C VAL A 180 -13.93 -11.03 20.05
N SER A 181 -14.36 -10.77 21.29
CA SER A 181 -15.66 -10.13 21.58
C SER A 181 -15.72 -8.66 21.11
N ASN A 182 -14.56 -8.02 20.91
CA ASN A 182 -14.44 -6.67 20.35
C ASN A 182 -14.18 -6.68 18.83
N SER A 183 -14.29 -7.84 18.17
CA SER A 183 -14.03 -8.01 16.71
C SER A 183 -12.63 -7.56 16.30
N LEU A 184 -11.65 -7.67 17.19
CA LEU A 184 -10.24 -7.42 16.85
C LEU A 184 -9.55 -8.68 16.33
N PHE A 185 -10.09 -9.85 16.65
CA PHE A 185 -9.76 -11.13 16.03
C PHE A 185 -10.99 -11.65 15.28
N GLU A 186 -10.76 -12.14 14.07
CA GLU A 186 -11.76 -12.64 13.12
C GLU A 186 -11.45 -14.08 12.71
N ASP A 187 -12.22 -14.66 11.79
CA ASP A 187 -12.08 -16.03 11.26
C ASP A 187 -11.81 -17.10 12.31
N VAL A 188 -12.64 -17.07 13.35
CA VAL A 188 -12.51 -17.95 14.50
C VAL A 188 -12.85 -19.39 14.11
N GLU A 189 -11.84 -20.25 14.05
CA GLU A 189 -12.01 -21.69 13.84
C GLU A 189 -12.30 -22.39 15.16
N ARG A 190 -13.19 -23.39 15.14
CA ARG A 190 -13.58 -24.15 16.32
C ARG A 190 -13.36 -25.64 16.14
N ASP A 191 -12.94 -26.30 17.21
CA ASP A 191 -12.83 -27.75 17.26
C ASP A 191 -14.21 -28.44 17.34
N GLU A 192 -14.21 -29.77 17.33
CA GLU A 192 -15.42 -30.60 17.45
C GLU A 192 -16.19 -30.38 18.77
N TYR A 193 -15.55 -29.77 19.76
CA TYR A 193 -16.11 -29.45 21.07
C TYR A 193 -16.59 -27.98 21.16
N GLY A 194 -16.42 -27.19 20.10
CA GLY A 194 -16.83 -25.79 20.01
C GLY A 194 -15.83 -24.79 20.60
N HIS A 195 -14.63 -25.23 21.02
CA HIS A 195 -13.57 -24.36 21.48
C HIS A 195 -12.87 -23.69 20.31
N ILE A 196 -12.57 -22.40 20.47
CA ILE A 196 -11.79 -21.65 19.49
C ILE A 196 -10.37 -22.21 19.45
N THR A 197 -9.86 -22.56 18.28
CA THR A 197 -8.48 -23.06 18.11
C THR A 197 -7.61 -22.06 17.35
N HIS A 198 -8.17 -21.39 16.35
CA HIS A 198 -7.44 -20.42 15.52
C HIS A 198 -8.23 -19.14 15.33
N CYS A 199 -7.52 -18.05 15.03
CA CYS A 199 -8.11 -16.79 14.61
C CYS A 199 -7.18 -16.04 13.65
N SER A 200 -7.73 -15.10 12.90
CA SER A 200 -6.98 -14.14 12.06
C SER A 200 -7.14 -12.73 12.62
N MET A 201 -6.30 -11.81 12.15
CA MET A 201 -6.48 -10.38 12.35
C MET A 201 -6.72 -9.73 11.00
N HIS A 202 -7.84 -9.03 10.85
CA HIS A 202 -8.15 -8.28 9.63
C HIS A 202 -7.05 -7.24 9.34
N ASP A 203 -6.76 -7.01 8.06
CA ASP A 203 -5.73 -6.09 7.58
C ASP A 203 -5.67 -4.73 8.26
N LEU A 204 -6.83 -4.06 8.35
CA LEU A 204 -6.95 -2.75 9.01
C LEU A 204 -6.68 -2.80 10.51
N VAL A 205 -7.01 -3.93 11.16
CA VAL A 205 -6.75 -4.15 12.58
C VAL A 205 -5.26 -4.43 12.81
N HIS A 206 -4.62 -5.15 11.90
CA HIS A 206 -3.18 -5.34 11.89
C HIS A 206 -2.43 -4.01 11.70
N ASP A 207 -2.86 -3.21 10.73
CA ASP A 207 -2.29 -1.88 10.49
C ASP A 207 -2.45 -0.97 11.74
N LEU A 208 -3.60 -1.04 12.43
CA LEU A 208 -3.81 -0.37 13.72
C LEU A 208 -2.81 -0.87 14.78
N SER A 209 -2.71 -2.19 14.98
CA SER A 209 -1.76 -2.78 15.95
C SER A 209 -0.32 -2.34 15.65
N LEU A 210 0.07 -2.31 14.38
CA LEU A 210 1.39 -1.88 13.95
C LEU A 210 1.63 -0.40 14.26
N SER A 211 0.65 0.47 13.98
CA SER A 211 0.73 1.90 14.29
C SER A 211 0.88 2.17 15.80
N LEU A 212 0.18 1.38 16.62
CA LEU A 212 0.20 1.49 18.08
C LEU A 212 1.48 0.91 18.71
N SER A 213 2.19 0.03 18.01
CA SER A 213 3.45 -0.56 18.48
C SER A 213 4.59 0.45 18.62
N LYS A 214 4.45 1.66 18.06
CA LYS A 214 5.45 2.76 18.14
C LYS A 214 6.87 2.32 17.78
N HIS A 215 7.03 1.40 16.83
CA HIS A 215 8.31 0.83 16.40
C HIS A 215 8.98 -0.09 17.44
N GLU A 216 8.23 -0.63 18.40
CA GLU A 216 8.74 -1.68 19.29
C GLU A 216 8.80 -3.04 18.60
N SER A 217 7.94 -3.26 17.60
CA SER A 217 7.84 -4.48 16.80
C SER A 217 8.24 -4.22 15.35
N LEU A 218 8.94 -5.18 14.76
CA LEU A 218 9.25 -5.19 13.34
C LEU A 218 9.06 -6.59 12.77
N CYS A 219 8.22 -6.70 11.75
CA CYS A 219 8.00 -7.93 10.98
C CYS A 219 8.56 -7.71 9.57
N LEU A 220 9.52 -8.54 9.16
CA LEU A 220 10.16 -8.48 7.84
C LEU A 220 9.84 -9.74 7.04
N VAL A 221 9.46 -9.56 5.78
CA VAL A 221 9.13 -10.63 4.83
C VAL A 221 10.09 -10.53 3.63
N ASP A 222 10.66 -11.65 3.19
CA ASP A 222 11.57 -11.75 2.03
C ASP A 222 12.68 -10.68 2.01
N VAL A 223 13.43 -10.62 3.11
CA VAL A 223 14.33 -9.52 3.47
C VAL A 223 15.59 -9.51 2.62
N THR A 224 16.10 -8.35 2.19
CA THR A 224 17.43 -8.26 1.56
C THR A 224 18.54 -7.96 2.58
N ASN A 225 19.80 -8.18 2.22
CA ASN A 225 20.93 -7.80 3.07
C ASN A 225 20.98 -6.29 3.41
N ALA A 226 20.42 -5.44 2.56
CA ALA A 226 20.34 -4.00 2.80
C ALA A 226 19.34 -3.66 3.92
N ASP A 227 18.22 -4.36 3.98
CA ASP A 227 17.19 -4.14 5.01
C ASP A 227 17.72 -4.51 6.40
N ILE A 228 18.49 -5.60 6.50
CA ILE A 228 19.10 -6.05 7.76
C ILE A 228 20.11 -5.04 8.30
N ALA A 229 20.82 -4.35 7.41
CA ALA A 229 21.77 -3.32 7.81
C ALA A 229 21.08 -2.10 8.46
N HIS A 230 19.78 -1.91 8.21
CA HIS A 230 19.02 -0.73 8.64
C HIS A 230 17.93 -1.06 9.67
N ILE A 231 17.95 -2.25 10.29
CA ILE A 231 16.99 -2.61 11.33
C ILE A 231 17.12 -1.64 12.53
N PRO A 232 16.06 -0.91 12.90
CA PRO A 232 16.07 -0.02 14.05
C PRO A 232 16.16 -0.79 15.38
N GLN A 233 16.32 -0.05 16.47
CA GLN A 233 16.24 -0.64 17.81
C GLN A 233 14.81 -1.07 18.13
N VAL A 234 14.56 -2.38 18.11
CA VAL A 234 13.24 -2.98 18.39
C VAL A 234 13.32 -3.97 19.55
N LYS A 235 12.18 -4.22 20.18
CA LYS A 235 12.02 -5.25 21.23
C LYS A 235 11.57 -6.58 20.64
N HIS A 236 10.80 -6.53 19.56
CA HIS A 236 10.20 -7.70 18.93
C HIS A 236 10.57 -7.70 17.46
N LEU A 237 11.16 -8.80 16.99
CA LEU A 237 11.60 -8.93 15.61
C LEU A 237 11.13 -10.27 15.05
N ALA A 238 10.54 -10.23 13.86
CA ALA A 238 10.15 -11.43 13.12
C ALA A 238 10.70 -11.40 11.70
N PHE A 239 11.18 -12.56 11.26
CA PHE A 239 11.63 -12.82 9.90
C PHE A 239 10.80 -13.95 9.29
N TYR A 240 10.18 -13.66 8.15
CA TYR A 240 9.46 -14.63 7.34
C TYR A 240 10.13 -14.71 5.97
N GLN A 241 10.64 -15.89 5.60
CA GLN A 241 11.18 -16.14 4.27
C GLN A 241 10.25 -17.09 3.52
N GLU A 242 9.74 -16.63 2.38
CA GLU A 242 8.83 -17.41 1.53
C GLU A 242 9.53 -17.91 0.25
N GLN A 243 10.61 -17.24 -0.16
CA GLN A 243 11.41 -17.65 -1.33
C GLN A 243 12.59 -18.55 -0.94
N ASN A 244 12.68 -19.71 -1.61
CA ASN A 244 13.66 -20.79 -1.36
C ASN A 244 15.09 -20.44 -1.82
N GLU A 245 15.77 -19.60 -1.04
CA GLU A 245 17.23 -19.49 -1.08
C GLU A 245 17.81 -19.72 0.32
N GLU A 246 18.04 -21.00 0.67
CA GLU A 246 18.53 -21.47 2.00
C GLU A 246 19.81 -20.74 2.46
N ASP A 247 20.75 -20.48 1.54
CA ASP A 247 22.05 -19.87 1.84
C ASP A 247 21.95 -18.38 2.21
N GLU A 248 20.98 -17.66 1.63
CA GLU A 248 20.85 -16.23 1.86
C GLU A 248 20.28 -15.95 3.25
N LEU A 249 19.29 -16.74 3.68
CA LEU A 249 18.62 -16.54 4.96
C LEU A 249 19.52 -16.88 6.16
N LYS A 250 20.36 -17.91 6.04
CA LYS A 250 21.41 -18.23 7.02
C LYS A 250 22.40 -17.09 7.21
N ALA A 251 22.86 -16.51 6.09
CA ALA A 251 23.78 -15.38 6.09
C ALA A 251 23.13 -14.14 6.72
N LYS A 252 21.85 -13.90 6.43
CA LYS A 252 21.03 -12.80 6.97
C LYS A 252 20.90 -12.86 8.50
N VAL A 253 20.52 -14.02 9.07
CA VAL A 253 20.38 -14.20 10.53
C VAL A 253 21.73 -14.13 11.24
N SER A 254 22.75 -14.81 10.70
CA SER A 254 24.10 -14.79 11.30
C SER A 254 24.65 -13.37 11.31
N THR A 255 24.47 -12.64 10.21
CA THR A 255 24.85 -11.23 10.09
C THR A 255 24.13 -10.36 11.12
N PHE A 256 22.82 -10.57 11.32
CA PHE A 256 22.05 -9.84 12.33
C PHE A 256 22.60 -10.07 13.75
N ILE A 257 22.77 -11.34 14.13
CA ILE A 257 23.23 -11.70 15.48
C ILE A 257 24.66 -11.20 15.74
N GLU A 258 25.54 -11.28 14.74
CA GLU A 258 26.95 -10.89 14.86
C GLU A 258 27.19 -9.38 14.80
N ARG A 259 26.39 -8.63 14.04
CA ARG A 259 26.61 -7.18 13.86
C ARG A 259 25.86 -6.32 14.86
N ASN A 260 24.75 -6.81 15.41
CA ASN A 260 23.80 -5.89 16.03
C ASN A 260 24.02 -5.67 17.54
N LYS A 261 24.28 -4.41 17.93
CA LYS A 261 24.28 -3.96 19.33
C LYS A 261 22.89 -4.09 19.98
N MET A 262 21.84 -4.23 19.17
CA MET A 262 20.43 -4.37 19.58
C MET A 262 20.08 -5.71 20.23
N ALA A 263 20.95 -6.72 20.13
CA ALA A 263 20.77 -8.03 20.76
C ALA A 263 20.50 -7.96 22.29
N ARG A 264 20.88 -6.85 22.94
CA ARG A 264 20.66 -6.63 24.38
C ARG A 264 19.27 -6.10 24.75
N THR A 265 18.47 -5.64 23.81
CA THR A 265 17.10 -5.13 24.09
C THR A 265 16.01 -5.99 23.46
N LEU A 266 16.40 -7.01 22.70
CA LEU A 266 15.47 -7.91 22.03
C LEU A 266 14.84 -8.88 23.04
N HIS A 267 13.51 -8.91 23.05
CA HIS A 267 12.69 -9.80 23.87
C HIS A 267 12.11 -10.96 23.05
N THR A 268 11.75 -10.71 21.79
CA THR A 268 11.22 -11.74 20.89
C THR A 268 12.02 -11.80 19.60
N LEU A 269 12.35 -13.02 19.18
CA LEU A 269 12.87 -13.30 17.85
C LEU A 269 12.06 -14.45 17.25
N PHE A 270 11.35 -14.15 16.17
CA PHE A 270 10.67 -15.12 15.33
C PHE A 270 11.41 -15.29 14.02
N PHE A 271 11.46 -16.53 13.58
CA PHE A 271 12.11 -16.88 12.36
C PHE A 271 11.38 -18.04 11.71
N LYS A 272 10.91 -17.83 10.48
CA LYS A 272 10.24 -18.85 9.67
C LYS A 272 10.95 -19.00 8.33
N GLY A 273 11.44 -20.20 8.04
CA GLY A 273 12.12 -20.53 6.78
C GLY A 273 13.06 -21.73 6.89
N GLU A 274 13.33 -22.39 5.77
CA GLU A 274 14.26 -23.52 5.69
C GLU A 274 15.71 -23.06 5.88
N VAL A 275 16.31 -23.42 7.02
CA VAL A 275 17.75 -23.20 7.25
C VAL A 275 18.38 -24.32 8.06
N GLU A 276 19.55 -24.80 7.60
CA GLU A 276 20.48 -25.61 8.39
C GLU A 276 21.40 -24.71 9.22
N THR A 277 21.31 -24.73 10.55
CA THR A 277 21.93 -23.66 11.37
C THR A 277 22.77 -24.14 12.55
N LYS A 278 23.89 -23.42 12.75
CA LYS A 278 24.66 -23.35 13.99
C LYS A 278 24.76 -21.87 14.37
N PHE A 279 23.80 -21.36 15.12
CA PHE A 279 23.80 -19.95 15.56
C PHE A 279 24.30 -19.81 16.98
N SER A 280 25.05 -18.74 17.26
CA SER A 280 25.41 -18.39 18.64
C SER A 280 24.45 -17.38 19.23
N PHE A 281 23.74 -17.73 20.29
CA PHE A 281 22.77 -16.87 20.98
C PHE A 281 23.39 -16.04 22.11
N GLN A 282 24.72 -16.04 22.25
CA GLN A 282 25.43 -15.45 23.40
C GLN A 282 25.07 -13.99 23.67
N ARG A 283 24.68 -13.23 22.63
CA ARG A 283 24.39 -11.80 22.72
C ARG A 283 22.94 -11.47 23.07
N LEU A 284 22.01 -12.42 22.93
CA LEU A 284 20.57 -12.24 23.13
C LEU A 284 20.18 -12.33 24.61
N LYS A 285 20.85 -11.56 25.48
CA LYS A 285 20.73 -11.75 26.94
C LYS A 285 19.34 -11.48 27.51
N CYS A 286 18.53 -10.65 26.85
CA CYS A 286 17.19 -10.26 27.31
C CYS A 286 16.05 -11.01 26.61
N ILE A 287 16.37 -12.00 25.78
CA ILE A 287 15.38 -12.74 25.02
C ILE A 287 14.49 -13.55 25.95
N ARG A 288 13.18 -13.48 25.71
CA ARG A 288 12.14 -14.25 26.39
C ARG A 288 11.53 -15.29 25.46
N ILE A 289 11.47 -14.98 24.18
CA ILE A 289 10.81 -15.80 23.16
C ILE A 289 11.77 -16.04 22.00
N LEU A 290 12.02 -17.31 21.70
CA LEU A 290 12.68 -17.78 20.50
C LEU A 290 11.74 -18.74 19.76
N LYS A 291 11.34 -18.39 18.54
CA LYS A 291 10.58 -19.27 17.65
C LYS A 291 11.33 -19.43 16.35
N PHE A 292 11.65 -20.67 16.01
CA PHE A 292 12.22 -21.09 14.74
C PHE A 292 11.27 -22.12 14.15
N GLU A 293 10.61 -21.77 13.06
CA GLU A 293 9.64 -22.62 12.35
C GLU A 293 10.20 -22.99 10.97
N GLY A 294 10.20 -24.28 10.64
CA GLY A 294 10.75 -24.80 9.38
C GLY A 294 12.28 -24.88 9.35
N CYS A 295 12.94 -24.79 10.51
CA CYS A 295 14.40 -24.84 10.60
C CYS A 295 14.93 -26.25 10.84
N LYS A 296 15.85 -26.73 9.99
CA LYS A 296 16.55 -28.01 10.20
C LYS A 296 17.69 -27.81 11.20
N ILE A 297 17.37 -27.83 12.49
CA ILE A 297 18.35 -27.64 13.57
C ILE A 297 18.88 -29.01 14.02
N GLU A 298 20.02 -29.43 13.48
CA GLU A 298 20.68 -30.69 13.90
C GLU A 298 21.23 -30.60 15.33
N LYS A 299 21.79 -29.45 15.71
CA LYS A 299 22.34 -29.21 17.04
C LYS A 299 22.17 -27.75 17.45
N LEU A 300 21.42 -27.54 18.52
CA LEU A 300 21.31 -26.25 19.18
C LEU A 300 22.63 -25.87 19.86
N ASP A 301 23.07 -24.62 19.71
CA ASP A 301 24.30 -24.14 20.33
C ASP A 301 24.17 -24.04 21.86
N ASP A 302 25.23 -24.41 22.58
CA ASP A 302 25.24 -24.47 24.04
C ASP A 302 24.95 -23.09 24.68
N SER A 303 25.12 -22.00 23.92
CA SER A 303 24.79 -20.64 24.37
C SER A 303 23.30 -20.42 24.70
N VAL A 304 22.38 -21.26 24.20
CA VAL A 304 20.96 -21.20 24.59
C VAL A 304 20.80 -21.42 26.10
N GLY A 305 21.62 -22.28 26.71
CA GLY A 305 21.61 -22.48 28.15
C GLY A 305 21.97 -21.22 28.96
N GLY A 306 22.59 -20.23 28.32
CA GLY A 306 22.92 -18.93 28.92
C GLY A 306 21.81 -17.88 28.83
N LEU A 307 20.63 -18.22 28.29
CA LEU A 307 19.48 -17.32 28.11
C LEU A 307 18.56 -17.38 29.33
N VAL A 308 18.95 -16.72 30.42
CA VAL A 308 18.25 -16.78 31.72
C VAL A 308 16.81 -16.25 31.71
N HIS A 309 16.47 -15.40 30.73
CA HIS A 309 15.14 -14.82 30.56
C HIS A 309 14.25 -15.58 29.60
N LEU A 310 14.75 -16.63 28.93
CA LEU A 310 13.97 -17.43 28.00
C LEU A 310 12.79 -18.11 28.73
N ARG A 311 11.60 -18.00 28.16
CA ARG A 311 10.34 -18.56 28.67
C ARG A 311 9.56 -19.32 27.60
N TYR A 312 9.78 -19.01 26.33
CA TYR A 312 9.20 -19.73 25.20
C TYR A 312 10.30 -20.13 24.21
N LEU A 313 10.33 -21.40 23.85
CA LEU A 313 11.24 -21.96 22.86
C LEU A 313 10.47 -22.90 21.95
N ASP A 314 10.42 -22.55 20.67
CA ASP A 314 9.85 -23.36 19.60
C ASP A 314 10.90 -23.54 18.50
N LEU A 315 11.10 -24.80 18.10
CA LEU A 315 12.13 -25.27 17.15
C LEU A 315 11.51 -26.22 16.11
N SER A 316 10.22 -26.01 15.78
CA SER A 316 9.45 -26.82 14.84
C SER A 316 9.89 -26.70 13.38
#